data_AF-A0A941S6U4-F1
#
_entry.id   AF-A0A941S6U4-F1
#
_cell.length_a   1.000
_cell.length_b   1.000
_cell.length_c   1.000
_cell.angle_alpha   90.00
_cell.angle_beta   90.00
_cell.angle_gamma   90.00
#
_symmetry.space_group_name_H-M   'P 1'
#
loop_
_entity.id
_entity.type
_entity.pdbx_description
1 polymer ?
#
loop_
_entity_poly.entity_id
_entity_poly.type
_entity_poly.pdbx_seq_one_letter_code
_entity_poly.pdbx_strand_id
1 'polypeptide(L)' 'MASGSEIERLIQLLAKLPGLGPRSARRAALVLLKKRDLLLEPLAAAMAEAAAATRSCEV' A
#
# COMPACT_ATOMS: atom_id res chain seq x y z
N MET A 1 10.89 -12.70 -15.45
CA MET A 1 10.42 -13.30 -14.19
C MET A 1 10.37 -12.22 -13.13
N ALA A 2 9.31 -11.41 -13.08
CA ALA A 2 9.24 -10.27 -12.13
C ALA A 2 7.82 -9.65 -12.13
N SER A 3 6.80 -10.45 -11.85
CA SER A 3 5.44 -9.91 -11.63
C SER A 3 4.83 -10.45 -10.34
N GLY A 4 5.19 -11.68 -9.95
CA GLY A 4 4.85 -12.23 -8.65
C GLY A 4 5.54 -11.50 -7.48
N SER A 5 6.79 -11.05 -7.66
CA SER A 5 7.62 -10.43 -6.62
C SER A 5 7.08 -9.08 -6.14
N GLU A 6 6.59 -8.25 -7.06
CA GLU A 6 6.10 -6.90 -6.80
C GLU A 6 4.76 -6.96 -6.06
N ILE A 7 3.90 -7.88 -6.48
CA ILE A 7 2.61 -8.13 -5.83
C ILE A 7 2.84 -8.70 -4.43
N GLU A 8 3.74 -9.67 -4.26
CA GLU A 8 4.09 -10.19 -2.94
C GLU A 8 4.66 -9.11 -2.02
N ARG A 9 5.54 -8.25 -2.54
CA ARG A 9 6.07 -7.11 -1.77
C ARG A 9 4.96 -6.16 -1.32
N LEU A 10 4.01 -5.83 -2.21
CA LEU A 10 2.85 -5.01 -1.86
C LEU A 10 2.01 -5.67 -0.75
N ILE A 11 1.74 -6.97 -0.87
CA ILE A 11 0.99 -7.72 0.15
C ILE A 11 1.73 -7.71 1.49
N GLN A 12 3.04 -7.92 1.50
CA GLN A 12 3.84 -7.91 2.72
C GLN A 12 3.84 -6.54 3.40
N LEU A 13 3.90 -5.44 2.65
CA LEU A 13 3.81 -4.09 3.19
C LEU A 13 2.42 -3.81 3.76
N LEU A 14 1.36 -4.17 3.04
CA LEU A 14 -0.02 -4.01 3.52
C LEU A 14 -0.29 -4.85 4.78
N ALA A 15 0.32 -6.03 4.91
CA ALA A 15 0.18 -6.89 6.08
C ALA A 15 0.83 -6.34 7.36
N LYS A 16 1.65 -5.28 7.24
CA LYS A 16 2.23 -4.58 8.40
C LYS A 16 1.31 -3.48 8.95
N LEU A 17 0.23 -3.15 8.24
CA LEU A 17 -0.71 -2.13 8.68
C LEU A 17 -1.62 -2.68 9.79
N PRO A 18 -1.97 -1.87 10.81
CA PRO A 18 -2.87 -2.31 11.86
C PRO A 18 -4.23 -2.72 11.25
N GLY A 19 -4.74 -3.89 11.64
CA GLY A 19 -6.01 -4.43 11.12
C GLY A 19 -5.91 -5.17 9.77
N LEU A 20 -4.75 -5.17 9.11
CA LEU A 20 -4.51 -5.95 7.89
C LEU A 20 -3.60 -7.14 8.15
N GLY A 21 -4.17 -8.33 8.42
CA GLY A 21 -3.41 -9.57 8.42
C GLY A 21 -3.05 -10.05 7.01
N PRO A 22 -2.22 -11.11 6.86
CA PRO A 22 -1.75 -11.60 5.55
C PRO A 22 -2.89 -11.91 4.55
N ARG A 23 -4.01 -12.45 5.05
CA ARG A 23 -5.18 -12.77 4.23
C ARG A 23 -5.92 -11.52 3.76
N SER A 24 -6.15 -10.53 4.64
CA SER A 24 -6.84 -9.29 4.25
C SER A 24 -5.94 -8.39 3.41
N ALA A 25 -4.63 -8.35 3.67
CA ALA A 25 -3.65 -7.65 2.85
C ALA A 25 -3.60 -8.18 1.41
N ARG A 26 -3.61 -9.51 1.22
CA ARG A 26 -3.72 -10.12 -0.11
C ARG A 26 -4.99 -9.69 -0.85
N ARG A 27 -6.14 -9.71 -0.17
CA ARG A 27 -7.41 -9.25 -0.76
C ARG A 27 -7.36 -7.76 -1.15
N ALA A 28 -6.81 -6.92 -0.28
CA ALA A 28 -6.66 -5.49 -0.53
C ALA A 28 -5.75 -5.24 -1.75
N ALA A 29 -4.58 -5.89 -1.82
CA ALA A 29 -3.66 -5.77 -2.95
C ALA A 29 -4.34 -6.13 -4.29
N LEU A 30 -5.06 -7.25 -4.35
CA LEU A 30 -5.76 -7.67 -5.56
C LEU A 30 -6.87 -6.69 -5.99
N VAL A 31 -7.59 -6.10 -5.02
CA VAL A 31 -8.60 -5.06 -5.30
C VAL A 31 -7.95 -3.79 -5.84
N LEU A 32 -6.83 -3.35 -5.26
CA LEU A 32 -6.08 -2.18 -5.70
C LEU A 32 -5.53 -2.38 -7.13
N LEU A 33 -4.95 -3.55 -7.42
CA LEU A 33 -4.46 -3.89 -8.76
C LEU A 33 -5.59 -3.94 -9.80
N LYS A 34 -6.77 -4.44 -9.42
CA LYS A 34 -7.96 -4.43 -10.30
C LYS A 34 -8.47 -3.02 -10.58
N LYS A 35 -8.23 -2.06 -9.67
CA LYS A 35 -8.67 -0.67 -9.76
C LYS A 35 -7.47 0.27 -9.72
N ARG A 36 -6.50 0.05 -10.61
CA ARG A 36 -5.20 0.72 -10.58
C ARG A 36 -5.33 2.24 -10.60
N ASP A 37 -5.94 2.77 -11.65
CA ASP A 37 -5.96 4.21 -11.90
C ASP A 37 -6.93 4.93 -10.94
N LEU A 38 -7.96 4.23 -10.44
CA LEU A 38 -8.97 4.79 -9.53
C LEU A 38 -8.59 4.72 -8.05
N LEU A 39 -7.75 3.76 -7.64
CA LEU A 39 -7.41 3.55 -6.24
C LEU A 39 -5.90 3.42 -6.00
N LEU A 40 -5.20 2.54 -6.71
CA LEU A 40 -3.78 2.27 -6.43
C LEU A 40 -2.92 3.50 -6.64
N GLU A 41 -3.01 4.14 -7.81
CA GLU A 41 -2.22 5.33 -8.15
C GLU A 41 -2.50 6.53 -7.24
N PRO A 42 -3.76 6.97 -7.02
CA PRO A 42 -4.03 8.09 -6.13
C PRO A 42 -3.68 7.79 -4.67
N LEU A 43 -3.85 6.53 -4.20
CA LEU A 43 -3.44 6.15 -2.85
C LEU A 43 -1.91 6.21 -2.68
N ALA A 44 -1.16 5.70 -3.66
CA ALA A 44 0.31 5.75 -3.63
C ALA A 44 0.83 7.19 -3.59
N ALA A 45 0.23 8.08 -4.40
CA ALA A 45 0.56 9.51 -4.41
C ALA A 45 0.26 10.15 -3.04
N ALA A 46 -0.95 9.96 -2.51
CA ALA A 46 -1.33 10.51 -1.21
C ALA A 46 -0.44 10.02 -0.06
N MET A 47 -0.03 8.75 -0.08
CA MET A 47 0.91 8.21 0.91
C MET A 47 2.30 8.85 0.80
N ALA A 48 2.79 9.07 -0.42
CA ALA A 48 4.08 9.73 -0.65
C ALA A 48 4.05 11.20 -0.21
N GLU A 49 2.98 11.92 -0.54
CA GLU A 49 2.76 13.30 -0.10
C GLU A 49 2.67 13.41 1.42
N ALA A 50 1.90 12.53 2.07
CA ALA A 50 1.81 12.50 3.53
C ALA A 50 3.18 12.24 4.17
N ALA A 51 3.95 11.29 3.63
CA ALA A 51 5.30 11.00 4.14
C ALA A 51 6.26 12.18 3.99
N ALA A 52 6.11 13.00 2.93
CA ALA A 52 6.93 14.18 2.71
C ALA A 52 6.49 15.39 3.56
N ALA A 53 5.19 15.56 3.78
CA ALA A 53 4.63 16.71 4.51
C ALA A 53 4.60 16.52 6.03
N THR A 54 4.59 15.27 6.51
CA THR A 54 4.57 14.98 7.96
C THR A 54 5.96 15.13 8.56
N ARG A 55 6.01 15.90 9.66
CA ARG A 55 7.20 16.09 10.48
C ARG A 55 6.87 15.72 11.92
N SER A 56 7.84 15.21 12.66
CA SER A 56 7.69 15.04 14.09
C SER A 56 7.43 16.40 14.74
N CYS A 57 6.43 16.46 15.61
CA CYS A 57 6.25 17.64 16.46
C CYS A 57 7.38 17.63 17.50
N GLU A 58 8.29 18.58 17.43
CA GLU A 58 9.28 18.84 18.46
C GLU A 58 8.61 19.74 19.51
N VAL A 59 8.13 19.13 20.59
CA VAL A 59 7.66 19.81 21.79
C VAL A 59 8.79 19.84 22.81
#